data_AF-A0A2U2SA68-F1
#
_entry.id   AF-A0A2U2SA68-F1
#
_cell.length_a   1.000
_cell.length_b   1.000
_cell.length_c   1.000
_cell.angle_alpha   90.00
_cell.angle_beta   90.00
_cell.angle_gamma   90.00
#
_symmetry.space_group_name_H-M   'P 1'
#
loop_
_entity.id
_entity.type
_entity.pdbx_description
1 polymer ?
#
loop_
_entity_poly.entity_id
_entity_poly.type
_entity_poly.pdbx_seq_one_letter_code
_entity_poly.pdbx_strand_id
1 'polypeptide(L)'
;MITEVRPLVEINQQAIRLLYKELGVIDAVRFLKQFTQGYGNYTQERDSLFANKSLDDIVSDIEKRRKQRSKSKAQVLCKQTCAFC
;
A
#
# COMPACT_ATOMS: atom_id res chain seq x y z
N MET A 1 -42.89 8.57 12.69
CA MET A 1 -41.85 8.45 11.65
C MET A 1 -41.03 7.23 11.98
N ILE A 2 -41.01 6.23 11.09
CA ILE A 2 -40.10 5.10 11.21
C ILE A 2 -38.86 5.50 10.42
N THR A 3 -37.81 5.92 11.10
CA THR A 3 -36.53 6.21 10.45
C THR A 3 -35.84 4.86 10.21
N GLU A 4 -35.75 4.46 8.95
CA GLU A 4 -34.89 3.36 8.50
C GLU A 4 -33.45 3.67 8.95
N VAL A 5 -32.97 2.95 9.97
CA VAL A 5 -31.64 3.17 10.53
C VAL A 5 -30.62 2.50 9.63
N ARG A 6 -29.79 3.30 8.95
CA ARG A 6 -28.67 2.77 8.16
C ARG A 6 -27.66 2.10 9.08
N PRO A 7 -27.18 0.88 8.75
CA PRO A 7 -26.10 0.24 9.47
C PRO A 7 -24.85 1.12 9.54
N LEU A 8 -24.20 1.18 10.70
CA LEU A 8 -22.98 1.98 10.91
C LEU A 8 -21.86 1.59 9.93
N VAL A 9 -21.82 0.32 9.50
CA VAL A 9 -20.84 -0.14 8.51
C VAL A 9 -20.98 0.58 7.17
N GLU A 10 -22.20 0.84 6.71
CA GLU A 10 -22.46 1.53 5.45
C GLU A 10 -22.06 3.00 5.55
N ILE A 11 -22.37 3.64 6.67
CA ILE A 11 -21.98 5.03 6.96
C ILE A 11 -20.45 5.15 6.99
N ASN A 12 -19.76 4.23 7.66
CA ASN A 12 -18.31 4.22 7.77
C ASN A 12 -17.64 3.99 6.41
N GLN A 13 -18.16 3.06 5.60
CA GLN A 13 -17.64 2.84 4.25
C GLN A 13 -17.81 4.07 3.37
N GLN A 14 -18.97 4.73 3.44
CA GLN A 14 -19.22 5.98 2.72
C GLN A 14 -18.26 7.09 3.16
N ALA A 15 -18.07 7.25 4.48
CA ALA A 15 -17.18 8.26 5.04
C ALA A 15 -15.72 8.05 4.61
N ILE A 16 -15.21 6.82 4.66
CA ILE A 16 -13.83 6.52 4.24
C ILE A 16 -13.61 6.86 2.76
N ARG A 17 -14.58 6.55 1.89
CA ARG A 17 -14.49 6.90 0.45
C ARG A 17 -14.44 8.40 0.24
N LEU A 18 -15.26 9.17 0.97
CA LEU A 18 -15.24 10.63 0.89
C LEU A 18 -13.92 11.21 1.40
N LEU A 19 -13.39 10.69 2.52
CA LEU A 19 -12.09 11.12 3.05
C LEU A 19 -10.97 10.89 2.03
N TYR A 20 -10.93 9.73 1.36
CA TYR A 20 -9.94 9.48 0.32
C TYR A 20 -10.08 10.41 -0.88
N LYS A 21 -11.31 10.76 -1.26
CA LYS A 21 -11.56 11.65 -2.40
C LYS A 21 -11.12 13.09 -2.10
N GLU A 22 -11.44 13.60 -0.91
CA GLU A 22 -11.28 15.02 -0.58
C GLU A 22 -9.90 15.34 0.04
N LEU A 23 -9.33 14.42 0.84
CA LEU A 23 -8.03 14.63 1.51
C LEU A 23 -6.88 13.92 0.80
N GLY A 24 -7.17 12.96 -0.09
CA GLY A 24 -6.18 12.04 -0.61
C GLY A 24 -5.79 10.95 0.39
N VAL A 25 -5.14 9.90 -0.11
CA VAL A 25 -4.90 8.66 0.65
C VAL A 25 -4.02 8.89 1.88
N ILE A 26 -2.97 9.72 1.77
CA ILE A 26 -1.99 9.91 2.85
C ILE A 26 -2.65 10.58 4.06
N ASP A 27 -3.33 11.71 3.84
CA ASP A 27 -3.92 12.51 4.91
C ASP A 27 -5.17 11.84 5.48
N ALA A 28 -5.98 11.17 4.65
CA ALA A 28 -7.11 10.37 5.13
C ALA A 28 -6.68 9.22 6.05
N VAL A 29 -5.60 8.49 5.72
CA VAL A 29 -5.09 7.43 6.61
C VAL A 29 -4.58 8.01 7.92
N ARG A 30 -3.87 9.15 7.90
CA ARG A 30 -3.41 9.82 9.12
C ARG A 30 -4.59 10.29 9.98
N PHE A 31 -5.64 10.84 9.35
CA PHE A 31 -6.88 11.20 10.02
C PHE A 31 -7.55 9.99 10.68
N LEU A 32 -7.67 8.85 9.99
CA LEU A 32 -8.28 7.65 10.58
C LEU A 32 -7.48 7.09 11.76
N LYS A 33 -6.15 7.19 11.71
CA LYS A 33 -5.25 6.75 12.79
C LYS A 33 -5.40 7.55 14.09
N GLN A 34 -5.98 8.76 14.07
CA GLN A 34 -6.19 9.52 15.30
C GLN A 34 -7.33 8.93 16.17
N PHE A 35 -8.28 8.22 15.55
CA PHE A 35 -9.45 7.66 16.23
C PHE A 35 -9.36 6.16 16.45
N THR A 36 -8.30 5.53 15.96
CA THR A 36 -8.12 4.07 16.03
C THR A 36 -6.78 3.77 16.68
N GLN A 37 -6.76 2.78 17.57
CA GLN A 37 -5.52 2.36 18.25
C GLN A 37 -4.54 1.63 17.31
N GLY A 38 -4.93 1.43 16.04
CA GLY A 38 -4.28 0.49 15.13
C GLY A 38 -4.61 -0.96 15.49
N TYR A 39 -4.22 -1.88 14.62
CA TYR A 39 -4.26 -3.32 14.88
C TYR A 39 -2.94 -3.93 14.43
N GLY A 40 -2.58 -5.08 15.02
CA GLY A 40 -1.35 -5.81 14.70
C GLY A 40 -0.26 -5.61 15.75
N ASN A 41 0.73 -6.50 15.71
CA ASN A 41 1.90 -6.44 16.58
C ASN A 41 3.13 -6.19 15.70
N TYR A 42 3.40 -4.92 15.43
CA TYR A 42 4.50 -4.53 14.55
C TYR A 42 5.86 -5.08 15.05
N THR A 43 6.04 -5.29 16.35
CA THR A 43 7.26 -5.90 16.89
C THR A 43 7.40 -7.36 16.42
N GLN A 44 6.36 -8.18 16.60
CA GLN A 44 6.36 -9.57 16.13
C GLN A 44 6.45 -9.66 14.60
N GLU A 45 5.71 -8.81 13.90
CA GLU A 45 5.74 -8.76 12.44
C GLU A 45 7.13 -8.34 11.93
N ARG A 46 7.76 -7.34 12.57
CA ARG A 46 9.12 -6.91 12.23
C ARG A 46 10.11 -8.05 12.41
N ASP A 47 10.05 -8.77 13.52
CA ASP A 47 10.94 -9.90 13.76
C ASP A 47 10.77 -10.97 12.67
N SER A 48 9.54 -11.34 12.35
CA SER A 48 9.26 -12.32 11.29
C SER A 48 9.79 -11.90 9.91
N LEU A 49 9.78 -10.59 9.61
CA LEU A 49 10.18 -10.06 8.31
C LEU A 49 11.69 -9.79 8.21
N PHE A 50 12.33 -9.41 9.31
CA PHE A 50 13.65 -8.78 9.30
C PHE A 50 14.68 -9.37 10.26
N ALA A 51 14.31 -10.24 11.22
CA ALA A 51 15.24 -10.73 12.24
C ALA A 51 16.53 -11.37 11.66
N ASN A 52 16.42 -11.98 10.48
CA ASN A 52 17.54 -12.64 9.79
C ASN A 52 18.10 -11.83 8.62
N LYS A 53 17.82 -10.53 8.53
CA LYS A 53 18.33 -9.65 7.47
C LYS A 53 19.21 -8.56 8.07
N SER A 54 20.45 -8.50 7.60
CA SER A 54 21.30 -7.33 7.84
C SER A 54 20.80 -6.13 7.03
N LEU A 55 21.25 -4.93 7.40
CA LEU A 55 20.98 -3.74 6.61
C LEU A 55 21.52 -3.87 5.18
N ASP A 56 22.70 -4.48 5.01
CA ASP A 56 23.33 -4.70 3.71
C ASP A 56 22.51 -5.67 2.84
N ASP A 57 21.90 -6.68 3.43
CA ASP A 57 20.98 -7.60 2.73
C ASP A 57 19.75 -6.85 2.20
N ILE A 58 19.20 -5.95 3.02
CA ILE A 58 18.03 -5.14 2.65
C ILE A 58 18.38 -4.19 1.51
N VAL A 59 19.51 -3.48 1.60
CA VAL A 59 19.97 -2.57 0.55
C VAL A 59 20.22 -3.34 -0.75
N SER A 60 20.89 -4.48 -0.66
CA SER A 60 21.16 -5.37 -1.80
C SER A 60 19.87 -5.83 -2.48
N ASP A 61 18.84 -6.20 -1.70
CA ASP A 61 17.53 -6.60 -2.23
C ASP A 61 16.83 -5.43 -2.96
N ILE A 62 16.90 -4.21 -2.42
CA ILE A 62 16.34 -3.01 -3.05
C ILE A 62 17.02 -2.76 -4.41
N GLU A 63 18.34 -2.84 -4.47
CA GLU A 63 19.09 -2.66 -5.71
C GLU A 63 18.78 -3.73 -6.76
N LYS A 64 18.71 -5.01 -6.34
CA LYS A 64 18.32 -6.11 -7.22
C LYS A 64 16.93 -5.88 -7.82
N ARG A 65 15.95 -5.47 -7.00
CA ARG A 65 14.59 -5.15 -7.46
C ARG A 65 14.58 -3.97 -8.46
N ARG A 66 15.37 -2.92 -8.20
CA ARG A 66 15.50 -1.78 -9.13
C ARG A 66 16.09 -2.20 -10.48
N LYS A 67 17.15 -3.03 -10.47
CA LYS A 67 17.79 -3.59 -11.68
C LYS A 67 16.85 -4.53 -12.44
N GLN A 68 16.07 -5.36 -11.75
CA GLN A 68 15.06 -6.21 -12.39
C GLN A 68 13.94 -5.38 -13.02
N ARG A 69 13.49 -4.32 -12.35
CA ARG A 69 12.48 -3.40 -12.88
C ARG A 69 12.98 -2.62 -14.10
N SER A 70 14.25 -2.25 -14.17
CA SER A 70 14.82 -1.62 -15.36
C SER A 70 14.99 -2.61 -16.51
N LYS A 71 15.44 -3.84 -16.23
CA LYS A 71 15.53 -4.92 -17.24
C LYS A 71 14.16 -5.31 -17.81
N SER A 72 13.14 -5.47 -16.96
CA SER A 72 11.79 -5.80 -17.41
C SER A 72 11.18 -4.67 -18.23
N LYS A 73 11.40 -3.40 -17.86
CA LYS A 73 11.01 -2.25 -18.68
C LYS A 73 11.71 -2.24 -20.05
N ALA A 74 13.02 -2.50 -20.08
CA ALA A 74 13.77 -2.58 -21.33
C ALA A 74 13.29 -3.74 -22.22
N GLN A 75 12.95 -4.88 -21.62
CA GLN A 75 12.44 -6.04 -22.35
C GLN A 75 11.02 -5.85 -22.89
N VAL A 76 10.16 -5.15 -22.14
CA VAL A 76 8.83 -4.75 -22.62
C VAL A 76 8.95 -3.75 -23.77
N LEU A 77 9.84 -2.76 -23.66
CA LEU A 77 10.09 -1.77 -24.70
C LEU A 77 10.62 -2.43 -25.99
N CYS A 78 11.58 -3.35 -25.87
CA CYS A 78 12.13 -4.10 -27.01
C CYS A 78 11.08 -4.97 -27.72
N LYS A 79 10.20 -5.65 -26.97
CA LYS A 79 9.10 -6.43 -27.56
C LYS A 79 8.09 -5.54 -28.30
N GLN A 80 7.83 -4.35 -27.80
CA GLN A 80 6.93 -3.39 -28.46
C GLN A 80 7.53 -2.84 -29.76
N THR A 81 8.84 -2.61 -29.82
CA THR A 81 9.51 -2.14 -31.04
C THR A 81 9.68 -3.23 -32.11
N CYS A 82 9.85 -4.49 -31.72
CA CYS A 82 9.92 -5.62 -32.67
C CYS A 82 8.55 -6.05 -33.23
N ALA A 83 7.44 -5.73 -32.55
CA ALA A 83 6.10 -6.06 -33.04
C ALA A 83 5.59 -5.12 -34.17
N PHE A 84 6.39 -4.11 -34.53
CA PHE A 84 6.06 -3.09 -35.54
C PHE A 84 6.96 -3.18 -36.80
N CYS A 85 7.74 -4.26 -36.94
CA CYS A 85 8.55 -4.57 -38.11
C CYS A 85 8.03 -5.82 -38.83
#